data_AF-A0AAD5ULL7-F1
#
_entry.id   AF-A0AAD5ULL7-F1
#
_cell.length_a   1.000
_cell.length_b   1.000
_cell.length_c   1.000
_cell.angle_alpha   90.00
_cell.angle_beta   90.00
_cell.angle_gamma   90.00
#
_symmetry.space_group_name_H-M   'P 1'
#
loop_
_entity.id
_entity.type
_entity.pdbx_description
1 polymer ?
#
loop_
_entity_poly.entity_id
_entity_poly.type
_entity_poly.pdbx_seq_one_letter_code
_entity_poly.pdbx_strand_id
1 'polypeptide(L)'
;MTDFITALVNTYTGSGLSSVQTVCTFYIIYAYCLYTRKPLWHVLIVHAVTGMLGTFIENSFIAKTVSNPTENWAILLGLNEVNWILHESGTVLYSLLKLEVIVSHSKYKQVLRIIMMICFVAFAICRVNIGYHRVKDDTTMNPEIAKAHSYAFLVWGIADLILFGLLIANTLNQLKVNANRGLITVLFKSSVPRFMFIIANTFVIVILGQMTTLNEGQANLNNLVWVFKGSYPLVLLFDLITTRDMLIQKAESMDTRTTEKKSIFN
;
A
#
# COMPACT_ATOMS: atom_id res chain seq x y z
N MET A 1 12.50 -18.70 -30.97
CA MET A 1 11.64 -17.61 -30.50
C MET A 1 10.60 -18.25 -29.59
N THR A 2 10.61 -17.90 -28.30
CA THR A 2 9.60 -18.40 -27.34
C THR A 2 8.26 -17.78 -27.70
N ASP A 3 7.18 -18.57 -27.74
CA ASP A 3 5.86 -18.00 -27.97
C ASP A 3 5.46 -17.05 -26.82
N PHE A 4 4.54 -16.13 -27.11
CA PHE A 4 4.12 -15.11 -26.15
C PHE A 4 3.57 -15.70 -24.84
N ILE A 5 2.83 -16.80 -24.90
CA ILE A 5 2.21 -17.39 -23.70
C ILE A 5 3.28 -17.99 -22.80
N THR A 6 4.22 -18.73 -23.36
CA THR A 6 5.36 -19.27 -22.60
C THR A 6 6.21 -18.13 -22.02
N ALA A 7 6.46 -17.06 -22.79
CA ALA A 7 7.19 -15.89 -22.29
C ALA A 7 6.43 -15.17 -21.15
N LEU A 8 5.10 -15.06 -21.25
CA LEU A 8 4.25 -14.47 -20.23
C LEU A 8 4.26 -15.28 -18.93
N VAL A 9 4.09 -16.60 -19.03
CA VAL A 9 4.16 -17.48 -17.86
C VAL A 9 5.52 -17.39 -17.18
N ASN A 10 6.61 -17.41 -17.95
CA ASN A 10 7.97 -17.34 -17.41
C ASN A 10 8.27 -16.00 -16.73
N THR A 11 7.85 -14.87 -17.33
CA THR A 11 8.05 -13.54 -16.74
C THR A 11 7.21 -13.35 -15.47
N TYR A 12 5.95 -13.79 -15.51
CA TYR A 12 5.02 -13.66 -14.40
C TYR A 12 5.41 -14.53 -13.19
N THR A 13 5.87 -15.75 -13.44
CA THR A 13 6.32 -16.67 -12.37
C THR A 13 7.75 -16.40 -11.92
N GLY A 14 8.61 -15.87 -12.81
CA GLY A 14 9.98 -15.49 -12.50
C GLY A 14 10.10 -14.22 -11.66
N SER A 15 9.10 -13.35 -11.67
CA SER A 15 9.04 -12.18 -10.80
C SER A 15 8.29 -12.50 -9.50
N GLY A 16 9.01 -12.54 -8.38
CA GLY A 16 8.39 -12.77 -7.06
C GLY A 16 7.28 -11.76 -6.74
N LEU A 17 7.40 -10.53 -7.24
CA LEU A 17 6.42 -9.45 -7.08
C LEU A 17 5.03 -9.83 -7.65
N SER A 18 4.98 -10.30 -8.89
CA SER A 18 3.72 -10.59 -9.60
C SER A 18 2.97 -11.75 -8.94
N SER A 19 3.72 -12.79 -8.55
CA SER A 19 3.17 -13.93 -7.82
C SER A 19 2.59 -13.50 -6.48
N VAL A 20 3.32 -12.72 -5.69
CA VAL A 20 2.84 -12.22 -4.39
C VAL A 20 1.60 -11.34 -4.56
N GLN A 21 1.59 -10.38 -5.49
CA GLN A 21 0.43 -9.52 -5.70
C GLN A 21 -0.81 -10.29 -6.14
N THR A 22 -0.64 -11.31 -6.99
CA THR A 22 -1.74 -12.17 -7.45
C THR A 22 -2.37 -12.89 -6.27
N VAL A 23 -1.54 -13.57 -5.47
CA VAL A 23 -2.00 -14.31 -4.28
C VAL A 23 -2.68 -13.36 -3.30
N CYS A 24 -2.07 -12.20 -3.01
CA CYS A 24 -2.66 -11.18 -2.14
C CYS A 24 -4.04 -10.72 -2.66
N THR A 25 -4.15 -10.51 -3.97
CA THR A 25 -5.40 -10.04 -4.59
C THR A 25 -6.51 -11.06 -4.47
N PHE A 26 -6.23 -12.34 -4.71
CA PHE A 26 -7.23 -13.40 -4.52
C PHE A 26 -7.67 -13.52 -3.06
N TYR A 27 -6.75 -13.46 -2.08
CA TYR A 27 -7.12 -13.46 -0.67
C TYR A 27 -7.99 -12.25 -0.28
N ILE A 28 -7.68 -11.07 -0.82
CA ILE A 28 -8.47 -9.86 -0.56
C ILE A 28 -9.84 -9.94 -1.20
N ILE A 29 -9.96 -10.43 -2.44
CA ILE A 29 -11.27 -10.67 -3.09
C ILE A 29 -12.09 -11.67 -2.25
N TYR A 30 -11.48 -12.78 -1.84
CA TYR A 30 -12.14 -13.77 -1.00
C TYR A 30 -12.63 -13.17 0.32
N ALA A 31 -11.76 -12.44 1.04
CA ALA A 31 -12.14 -11.76 2.27
C ALA A 31 -13.24 -10.71 2.03
N TYR A 32 -13.16 -9.93 0.96
CA TYR A 32 -14.17 -8.94 0.60
C TYR A 32 -15.56 -9.56 0.36
N CYS A 33 -15.63 -10.79 -0.17
CA CYS A 33 -16.88 -11.51 -0.34
C CYS A 33 -17.47 -12.01 0.99
N LEU A 34 -16.65 -12.29 2.00
CA LEU A 34 -17.08 -12.78 3.31
C LEU A 34 -17.50 -11.64 4.26
N TYR A 35 -16.89 -10.47 4.14
CA TYR A 35 -17.09 -9.35 5.06
C TYR A 35 -18.00 -8.25 4.51
N THR A 36 -18.54 -7.44 5.41
CA THR A 36 -19.43 -6.32 5.04
C THR A 36 -18.65 -5.19 4.36
N ARG A 37 -19.19 -4.68 3.24
CA ARG A 37 -18.59 -3.65 2.38
C ARG A 37 -18.51 -2.26 3.06
N LYS A 38 -17.54 -2.08 3.96
CA LYS A 38 -17.22 -0.78 4.59
C LYS A 38 -16.20 0.01 3.76
N PRO A 39 -16.03 1.33 3.98
CA PRO A 39 -15.13 2.15 3.16
C PRO A 39 -13.68 1.63 3.06
N LEU A 40 -13.12 1.11 4.15
CA LEU A 40 -11.77 0.53 4.15
C LEU A 40 -11.63 -0.70 3.23
N TRP A 41 -12.68 -1.51 3.10
CA TRP A 41 -12.70 -2.65 2.19
C TRP A 41 -12.66 -2.21 0.71
N HIS A 42 -13.29 -1.09 0.39
CA HIS A 42 -13.26 -0.53 -0.97
C HIS A 42 -11.86 -0.03 -1.35
N VAL A 43 -11.16 0.62 -0.40
CA VAL A 43 -9.77 1.02 -0.63
C VAL A 43 -8.88 -0.21 -0.81
N LEU A 44 -9.07 -1.23 0.02
CA LEU A 44 -8.28 -2.45 -0.02
C LEU A 44 -8.46 -3.24 -1.33
N ILE A 45 -9.70 -3.37 -1.83
CA ILE A 45 -9.97 -4.08 -3.08
C ILE A 45 -9.41 -3.32 -4.29
N VAL A 46 -9.55 -1.99 -4.33
CA VAL A 46 -8.97 -1.16 -5.39
C VAL A 46 -7.45 -1.27 -5.37
N HIS A 47 -6.84 -1.15 -4.18
CA HIS A 47 -5.40 -1.30 -3.99
C HIS A 47 -4.88 -2.65 -4.52
N ALA A 48 -5.57 -3.75 -4.20
CA ALA A 48 -5.16 -5.08 -4.64
C ALA A 48 -5.33 -5.28 -6.15
N VAL A 49 -6.53 -5.01 -6.67
CA VAL A 49 -6.86 -5.24 -8.09
C VAL A 49 -6.00 -4.39 -9.01
N THR A 50 -5.80 -3.11 -8.70
CA THR A 50 -4.96 -2.24 -9.53
C THR A 50 -3.48 -2.64 -9.46
N GLY A 51 -2.99 -3.16 -8.33
CA GLY A 51 -1.65 -3.75 -8.24
C GLY A 51 -1.48 -4.94 -9.17
N MET A 52 -2.40 -5.90 -9.11
CA MET A 52 -2.40 -7.09 -9.97
C MET A 52 -2.50 -6.74 -11.47
N LEU A 53 -3.36 -5.79 -11.84
CA LEU A 53 -3.44 -5.30 -13.22
C LEU A 53 -2.13 -4.61 -13.64
N GLY A 54 -1.54 -3.84 -12.72
CA GLY A 54 -0.23 -3.20 -12.85
C GLY A 54 0.86 -4.19 -13.24
N THR A 55 1.02 -5.24 -12.44
CA THR A 55 2.00 -6.30 -12.72
C THR A 55 1.66 -7.08 -13.97
N PHE A 56 0.40 -7.42 -14.20
CA PHE A 56 0.01 -8.15 -15.41
C PHE A 56 0.38 -7.41 -16.70
N ILE A 57 0.12 -6.10 -16.78
CA ILE A 57 0.48 -5.29 -17.95
C ILE A 57 2.01 -5.19 -18.12
N GLU A 58 2.77 -4.98 -17.03
CA GLU A 58 4.23 -4.94 -17.09
C GLU A 58 4.84 -6.27 -17.56
N ASN A 59 4.36 -7.41 -17.04
CA ASN A 59 4.84 -8.72 -17.49
C ASN A 59 4.43 -9.01 -18.93
N SER A 60 3.24 -8.56 -19.35
CA SER A 60 2.80 -8.67 -20.75
C SER A 60 3.72 -7.90 -21.70
N PHE A 61 4.15 -6.69 -21.30
CA PHE A 61 5.15 -5.93 -22.05
C PHE A 61 6.47 -6.71 -22.15
N ILE A 62 7.03 -7.18 -21.02
CA ILE A 62 8.30 -7.92 -21.02
C ILE A 62 8.21 -9.19 -21.88
N ALA A 63 7.13 -9.96 -21.72
CA ALA A 63 6.87 -11.16 -22.51
C ALA A 63 6.78 -10.86 -24.01
N LYS A 64 6.16 -9.74 -24.37
CA LYS A 64 6.09 -9.28 -25.76
C LYS A 64 7.46 -8.90 -26.29
N THR A 65 8.25 -8.12 -25.55
CA THR A 65 9.63 -7.75 -25.96
C THR A 65 10.51 -8.98 -26.18
N VAL A 66 10.36 -10.03 -25.36
CA VAL A 66 11.10 -11.29 -25.51
C VAL A 66 10.61 -12.13 -26.69
N SER A 67 9.30 -12.18 -26.93
CA SER A 67 8.70 -13.02 -27.98
C SER A 67 8.69 -12.37 -29.35
N ASN A 68 8.54 -11.05 -29.45
CA ASN A 68 8.61 -10.29 -30.69
C ASN A 68 9.17 -8.87 -30.45
N PRO A 69 10.49 -8.66 -30.51
CA PRO A 69 11.14 -7.39 -30.18
C PRO A 69 10.90 -6.27 -31.20
N THR A 70 10.24 -6.54 -32.32
CA THR A 70 9.99 -5.54 -33.37
C THR A 70 8.73 -4.71 -33.13
N GLU A 71 7.84 -5.16 -32.25
CA GLU A 71 6.63 -4.42 -31.88
C GLU A 71 6.86 -3.61 -30.61
N ASN A 72 6.65 -2.30 -30.69
CA ASN A 72 6.72 -1.41 -29.53
C ASN A 72 5.38 -1.42 -28.78
N TRP A 73 5.39 -1.91 -27.54
CA TRP A 73 4.24 -1.92 -26.62
C TRP A 73 4.41 -0.90 -25.47
N ALA A 74 5.40 -0.01 -25.55
CA ALA A 74 5.78 0.91 -24.48
C ALA A 74 4.63 1.82 -24.04
N ILE A 75 3.70 2.16 -24.95
CA ILE A 75 2.52 2.96 -24.61
C ILE A 75 1.64 2.30 -23.54
N LEU A 76 1.61 0.97 -23.48
CA LEU A 76 0.91 0.25 -22.41
C LEU A 76 1.56 0.51 -21.05
N LEU A 77 2.89 0.63 -20.99
CA LEU A 77 3.59 0.98 -19.74
C LEU A 77 3.21 2.38 -19.26
N GLY A 78 3.10 3.35 -20.17
CA GLY A 78 2.65 4.70 -19.85
C GLY A 78 1.22 4.73 -19.30
N LEU A 79 0.29 3.99 -19.92
CA LEU A 79 -1.08 3.85 -19.42
C LEU A 79 -1.14 3.08 -18.09
N ASN A 80 -0.21 2.14 -17.90
CA ASN A 80 -0.14 1.34 -16.68
C ASN A 80 0.18 2.16 -15.43
N GLU A 81 0.74 3.35 -15.58
CA GLU A 81 0.96 4.27 -14.46
C GLU A 81 -0.33 4.62 -13.72
N VAL A 82 -1.49 4.60 -14.37
CA VAL A 82 -2.78 4.78 -13.70
C VAL A 82 -3.04 3.69 -12.67
N ASN A 83 -2.75 2.43 -13.01
CA ASN A 83 -2.88 1.31 -12.08
C ASN A 83 -1.93 1.48 -10.90
N TRP A 84 -0.69 1.90 -11.16
CA TRP A 84 0.28 2.13 -10.10
C TRP A 84 -0.07 3.32 -9.20
N ILE A 85 -0.67 4.38 -9.75
CA ILE A 85 -1.16 5.50 -8.96
C ILE A 85 -2.24 5.04 -7.98
N LEU A 86 -3.23 4.30 -8.47
CA LEU A 86 -4.33 3.77 -7.65
C LEU A 86 -3.83 2.74 -6.63
N HIS A 87 -2.91 1.87 -7.04
CA HIS A 87 -2.29 0.90 -6.15
C HIS A 87 -1.55 1.63 -5.02
N GLU A 88 -0.57 2.47 -5.32
CA GLU A 88 0.30 3.04 -4.27
C GLU A 88 -0.43 4.04 -3.38
N SER A 89 -1.39 4.80 -3.93
CA SER A 89 -2.23 5.69 -3.13
C SER A 89 -3.16 4.95 -2.16
N GLY A 90 -3.51 3.69 -2.44
CA GLY A 90 -4.36 2.85 -1.59
C GLY A 90 -3.79 2.68 -0.18
N THR A 91 -2.47 2.56 -0.05
CA THR A 91 -1.79 2.42 1.25
C THR A 91 -1.98 3.65 2.13
N VAL A 92 -1.72 4.84 1.57
CA VAL A 92 -1.83 6.11 2.29
C VAL A 92 -3.29 6.47 2.56
N LEU A 93 -4.18 6.24 1.59
CA LEU A 93 -5.62 6.48 1.76
C LEU A 93 -6.22 5.59 2.86
N TYR A 94 -5.79 4.33 2.94
CA TYR A 94 -6.20 3.43 4.01
C TYR A 94 -5.77 3.95 5.39
N SER A 95 -4.52 4.40 5.51
CA SER A 95 -3.98 5.02 6.73
C SER A 95 -4.73 6.30 7.11
N LEU A 96 -5.04 7.17 6.14
CA LEU A 96 -5.83 8.39 6.31
C LEU A 96 -7.22 8.08 6.86
N LEU A 97 -7.97 7.19 6.21
CA LEU A 97 -9.33 6.83 6.63
C LEU A 97 -9.34 6.25 8.04
N LYS A 98 -8.35 5.43 8.40
CA LYS A 98 -8.23 4.89 9.77
C LYS A 98 -7.96 6.01 10.79
N LEU A 99 -7.12 6.98 10.46
CA LEU A 99 -6.84 8.13 11.33
C LEU A 99 -8.05 9.07 11.47
N GLU A 100 -8.82 9.28 10.41
CA GLU A 100 -10.04 10.10 10.42
C GLU A 100 -11.12 9.54 11.36
N VAL A 101 -11.11 8.24 11.67
CA VAL A 101 -12.00 7.66 12.68
C VAL A 101 -11.63 8.13 14.10
N ILE A 102 -10.35 8.44 14.34
CA ILE A 102 -9.80 8.77 15.68
C ILE A 102 -9.77 10.28 15.91
N VAL A 103 -9.54 11.06 14.86
CA VAL A 103 -9.53 12.52 14.95
C VAL A 103 -10.98 12.98 15.14
N SER A 104 -11.29 13.64 16.25
CA SER A 104 -12.67 14.11 16.51
C SER A 104 -12.97 15.45 15.84
N HIS A 105 -11.95 16.29 15.63
CA HIS A 105 -12.14 17.67 15.17
C HIS A 105 -12.19 17.77 13.64
N SER A 106 -13.30 18.27 13.10
CA SER A 106 -13.55 18.39 11.66
C SER A 106 -12.50 19.22 10.91
N LYS A 107 -12.08 20.36 11.50
CA LYS A 107 -11.03 21.23 10.92
C LYS A 107 -9.71 20.49 10.70
N TYR A 108 -9.30 19.64 11.65
CA TYR A 108 -8.08 18.86 11.53
C TYR A 108 -8.18 17.79 10.43
N LYS A 109 -9.35 17.14 10.28
CA LYS A 109 -9.57 16.22 9.16
C LYS A 109 -9.45 16.93 7.81
N GLN A 110 -9.99 18.14 7.70
CA GLN A 110 -9.92 18.92 6.47
C GLN A 110 -8.47 19.28 6.11
N VAL A 111 -7.69 19.77 7.07
CA VAL A 111 -6.26 20.07 6.87
C VAL A 111 -5.51 18.80 6.43
N LEU A 112 -5.76 17.67 7.09
CA LEU A 112 -5.12 16.41 6.74
C LEU A 112 -5.44 15.97 5.31
N ARG A 113 -6.71 16.07 4.89
CA ARG A 113 -7.13 15.78 3.51
C ARG A 113 -6.43 16.67 2.49
N ILE A 114 -6.25 17.96 2.79
CA ILE A 114 -5.53 18.89 1.92
C ILE A 114 -4.07 18.48 1.78
N ILE A 115 -3.38 18.18 2.89
CA ILE A 115 -1.99 17.70 2.85
C ILE A 115 -1.88 16.41 2.02
N MET A 116 -2.76 15.44 2.27
CA MET A 116 -2.76 14.17 1.53
C MET A 116 -3.07 14.36 0.04
N MET A 117 -3.93 15.33 -0.31
CA MET A 117 -4.21 15.68 -1.71
C MET A 117 -2.98 16.30 -2.39
N ILE A 118 -2.24 17.17 -1.70
CA ILE A 118 -0.98 17.73 -2.22
C ILE A 118 0.05 16.61 -2.45
N CYS A 119 0.23 15.71 -1.47
CA CYS A 119 1.09 14.54 -1.62
C CYS A 119 0.65 13.66 -2.79
N PHE A 120 -0.66 13.40 -2.94
CA PHE A 120 -1.19 12.63 -4.06
C PHE A 120 -0.88 13.25 -5.42
N VAL A 121 -1.07 14.58 -5.57
CA VAL A 121 -0.77 15.28 -6.82
C VAL A 121 0.73 15.22 -7.13
N ALA A 122 1.59 15.49 -6.14
CA ALA A 122 3.03 15.40 -6.30
C ALA A 122 3.48 13.98 -6.72
N PHE A 123 2.95 12.96 -6.04
CA PHE A 123 3.20 11.56 -6.37
C PHE A 123 2.71 11.19 -7.78
N ALA A 124 1.50 11.62 -8.17
CA ALA A 124 0.96 11.34 -9.49
C ALA A 124 1.82 11.98 -10.60
N ILE A 125 2.35 13.19 -10.40
CA ILE A 125 3.30 13.82 -11.31
C ILE A 125 4.56 12.96 -11.46
N CYS A 126 5.11 12.43 -10.35
CA CYS A 126 6.25 11.52 -10.41
C CYS A 126 5.92 10.25 -11.22
N ARG A 127 4.74 9.65 -11.01
CA ARG A 127 4.29 8.46 -11.77
C ARG A 127 4.11 8.75 -13.26
N VAL A 128 3.53 9.89 -13.62
CA VAL A 128 3.42 10.32 -15.02
C VAL A 128 4.81 10.49 -15.65
N ASN A 129 5.78 11.06 -14.91
CA ASN A 129 7.15 11.17 -15.38
C ASN A 129 7.82 9.79 -15.59
N ILE A 130 7.57 8.83 -14.69
CA ILE A 130 8.02 7.44 -14.87
C ILE A 130 7.43 6.85 -16.15
N GLY A 131 6.13 7.03 -16.38
CA GLY A 131 5.46 6.60 -17.61
C GLY A 131 6.06 7.21 -18.86
N TYR A 132 6.38 8.51 -18.84
CA TYR A 132 7.05 9.20 -19.95
C TYR A 132 8.40 8.54 -20.28
N HIS A 133 9.25 8.28 -19.28
CA HIS A 133 10.53 7.60 -19.51
C HIS A 133 10.36 6.16 -20.01
N ARG A 134 9.38 5.40 -19.47
CA ARG A 134 9.06 4.04 -19.93
C ARG A 134 8.65 4.00 -21.40
N VAL A 135 7.83 4.96 -21.83
CA VAL A 135 7.40 5.09 -23.23
C VAL A 135 8.55 5.53 -24.14
N LYS A 136 9.31 6.54 -23.70
CA LYS A 136 10.41 7.12 -24.47
C LYS A 136 11.54 6.12 -24.70
N ASP A 137 11.91 5.38 -23.65
CA ASP A 137 13.09 4.52 -23.64
C ASP A 137 12.73 3.03 -23.90
N ASP A 138 11.46 2.72 -24.16
CA ASP A 138 10.91 1.38 -24.44
C ASP A 138 11.40 0.32 -23.44
N THR A 139 11.33 0.65 -22.15
CA THR A 139 11.86 -0.20 -21.07
C THR A 139 11.03 -0.06 -19.80
N THR A 140 11.00 -1.12 -18.99
CA THR A 140 10.36 -1.10 -17.67
C THR A 140 11.23 -0.42 -16.60
N MET A 141 12.54 -0.38 -16.82
CA MET A 141 13.53 0.13 -15.86
C MET A 141 14.78 0.67 -16.56
N ASN A 142 15.25 1.82 -16.09
CA ASN A 142 16.55 2.42 -16.39
C ASN A 142 16.93 3.36 -15.22
N PRO A 143 18.13 3.97 -15.20
CA PRO A 143 18.55 4.82 -14.08
C PRO A 143 17.62 6.02 -13.81
N GLU A 144 17.06 6.65 -14.85
CA GLU A 144 16.13 7.77 -14.69
C GLU A 144 14.78 7.30 -14.12
N ILE A 145 14.27 6.15 -14.57
CA ILE A 145 13.07 5.50 -14.03
C ILE A 145 13.29 5.13 -12.56
N ALA A 146 14.43 4.54 -12.21
CA ALA A 146 14.76 4.18 -10.83
C ALA A 146 14.79 5.41 -9.90
N LYS A 147 15.42 6.48 -10.36
CA LYS A 147 15.47 7.76 -9.63
C LYS A 147 14.09 8.38 -9.48
N ALA A 148 13.27 8.36 -10.53
CA ALA A 148 11.90 8.86 -10.48
C ALA A 148 11.01 8.03 -9.54
N HIS A 149 11.18 6.71 -9.48
CA HIS A 149 10.55 5.85 -8.47
C HIS A 149 10.94 6.27 -7.06
N SER A 150 12.24 6.49 -6.78
CA SER A 150 12.67 6.97 -5.45
C SER A 150 11.97 8.28 -5.06
N TYR A 151 11.82 9.24 -5.97
CA TYR A 151 11.10 10.48 -5.67
C TYR A 151 9.61 10.23 -5.39
N ALA A 152 8.96 9.37 -6.17
CA ALA A 152 7.58 8.97 -5.92
C ALA A 152 7.41 8.34 -4.52
N PHE A 153 8.31 7.43 -4.14
CA PHE A 153 8.30 6.80 -2.82
C PHE A 153 8.69 7.74 -1.69
N LEU A 154 9.54 8.73 -1.95
CA LEU A 154 9.84 9.77 -0.95
C LEU A 154 8.59 10.57 -0.59
N VAL A 155 7.76 10.92 -1.59
CA VAL A 155 6.48 11.62 -1.35
C VAL A 155 5.57 10.80 -0.44
N TRP A 156 5.43 9.49 -0.70
CA TRP A 156 4.64 8.62 0.18
C TRP A 156 5.29 8.34 1.53
N GLY A 157 6.61 8.23 1.61
CA GLY A 157 7.32 8.12 2.88
C GLY A 157 7.08 9.33 3.79
N ILE A 158 7.07 10.54 3.22
CA ILE A 158 6.73 11.77 3.95
C ILE A 158 5.26 11.72 4.42
N ALA A 159 4.33 11.30 3.56
CA ALA A 159 2.92 11.19 3.92
C ALA A 159 2.69 10.18 5.05
N ASP A 160 3.32 9.00 4.99
CA ASP A 160 3.24 7.98 6.04
C ASP A 160 3.85 8.46 7.35
N LEU A 161 4.97 9.18 7.32
CA LEU A 161 5.57 9.78 8.53
C LEU A 161 4.63 10.81 9.17
N ILE A 162 3.98 11.66 8.36
CA ILE A 162 2.98 12.62 8.86
C ILE A 162 1.81 11.88 9.53
N LEU A 163 1.25 10.89 8.85
CA LEU A 163 0.13 10.09 9.37
C LEU A 163 0.51 9.33 10.65
N PHE A 164 1.72 8.77 10.70
CA PHE A 164 2.23 8.05 11.86
C PHE A 164 2.48 8.99 13.05
N GLY A 165 3.11 10.14 12.81
CA GLY A 165 3.32 11.16 13.85
C GLY A 165 1.99 11.67 14.43
N LEU A 166 0.99 11.90 13.58
CA LEU A 166 -0.35 12.31 14.02
C LEU A 166 -1.07 11.20 14.81
N LEU A 167 -0.93 9.94 14.39
CA LEU A 167 -1.46 8.81 15.15
C LEU A 167 -0.87 8.77 16.56
N ILE A 168 0.45 8.93 16.70
CA ILE A 168 1.14 8.96 18.00
C ILE A 168 0.66 10.16 18.82
N ALA A 169 0.68 11.36 18.25
CA ALA A 169 0.31 12.60 18.96
C ALA A 169 -1.14 12.55 19.46
N ASN A 170 -2.08 12.12 18.62
CA ASN A 170 -3.47 11.98 19.01
C ASN A 170 -3.64 10.88 20.08
N THR A 171 -2.92 9.77 19.96
CA THR A 171 -2.93 8.70 20.98
C THR A 171 -2.46 9.23 22.33
N LEU A 172 -1.34 9.95 22.38
CA LEU A 172 -0.79 10.51 23.61
C LEU A 172 -1.73 11.56 24.24
N ASN A 173 -2.31 12.44 23.43
CA ASN A 173 -3.26 13.46 23.92
C ASN A 173 -4.52 12.83 24.51
N GLN A 174 -5.07 11.81 23.87
CA GLN A 174 -6.29 11.15 24.33
C GLN A 174 -6.05 10.25 25.56
N LEU A 175 -4.85 9.67 25.69
CA LEU A 175 -4.44 8.99 26.93
C LEU A 175 -4.45 9.95 28.12
N LYS A 176 -4.09 11.23 27.92
CA LYS A 176 -4.14 12.27 28.97
C LYS A 176 -5.59 12.68 29.33
N VAL A 177 -6.46 12.84 28.33
CA VAL A 177 -7.83 13.35 28.50
C VAL A 177 -8.83 12.25 28.92
N ASN A 178 -8.40 10.98 29.00
CA ASN A 178 -9.21 9.83 29.42
C ASN A 178 -10.44 9.51 28.55
N ALA A 179 -10.62 10.20 27.42
CA ALA A 179 -11.70 9.96 26.47
C ALA A 179 -11.36 8.79 25.53
N ASN A 180 -12.29 7.85 25.33
CA ASN A 180 -12.19 6.76 24.34
C ASN A 180 -10.91 5.91 24.36
N ARG A 181 -10.21 5.81 25.50
CA ARG A 181 -8.90 5.13 25.64
C ARG A 181 -8.81 3.81 24.88
N GLY A 182 -9.79 2.92 25.05
CA GLY A 182 -9.65 1.60 24.45
C GLY A 182 -9.89 1.52 22.93
N LEU A 183 -10.68 2.42 22.31
CA LEU A 183 -10.77 2.45 20.84
C LEU A 183 -9.42 2.86 20.24
N ILE A 184 -8.80 3.84 20.87
CA ILE A 184 -7.53 4.41 20.46
C ILE A 184 -6.40 3.41 20.68
N THR A 185 -6.38 2.71 21.83
CA THR A 185 -5.40 1.65 22.08
C THR A 185 -5.49 0.53 21.04
N VAL A 186 -6.70 0.11 20.66
CA VAL A 186 -6.90 -0.92 19.62
C VAL A 186 -6.37 -0.44 18.27
N LEU A 187 -6.75 0.78 17.86
CA LEU A 187 -6.31 1.34 16.58
C LEU A 187 -4.80 1.60 16.54
N PHE A 188 -4.21 2.00 17.66
CA PHE A 188 -2.76 2.18 17.78
C PHE A 188 -2.02 0.84 17.68
N LYS A 189 -2.41 -0.15 18.49
CA LYS A 189 -1.76 -1.47 18.52
C LYS A 189 -1.78 -2.17 17.16
N SER A 190 -2.89 -2.08 16.43
CA SER A 190 -3.00 -2.64 15.08
C SER A 190 -2.17 -1.86 14.05
N SER A 191 -2.20 -0.52 14.09
CA SER A 191 -1.58 0.32 13.05
C SER A 191 -0.06 0.45 13.16
N VAL A 192 0.51 0.39 14.37
CA VAL A 192 1.97 0.64 14.57
C VAL A 192 2.83 -0.40 13.84
N PRO A 193 2.60 -1.72 13.96
CA PRO A 193 3.39 -2.71 13.22
C PRO A 193 3.33 -2.49 11.70
N ARG A 194 2.14 -2.17 11.19
CA ARG A 194 1.92 -1.85 9.78
C ARG A 194 2.74 -0.63 9.33
N PHE A 195 2.67 0.49 10.07
CA PHE A 195 3.45 1.69 9.75
C PHE A 195 4.95 1.43 9.78
N MET A 196 5.45 0.72 10.81
CA MET A 196 6.87 0.37 10.91
C MET A 196 7.34 -0.44 9.71
N PHE A 197 6.55 -1.45 9.30
CA PHE A 197 6.87 -2.29 8.14
C PHE A 197 6.90 -1.47 6.83
N ILE A 198 5.86 -0.68 6.57
CA ILE A 198 5.75 0.12 5.35
C ILE A 198 6.89 1.14 5.28
N ILE A 199 7.05 1.96 6.32
CA ILE A 199 8.06 3.02 6.37
C ILE A 199 9.47 2.45 6.20
N ALA A 200 9.81 1.37 6.91
CA ALA A 200 11.12 0.73 6.79
C ALA A 200 11.40 0.28 5.34
N ASN A 201 10.43 -0.39 4.71
CA ASN A 201 10.58 -0.84 3.33
C ASN A 201 10.67 0.36 2.34
N THR A 202 9.87 1.41 2.54
CA THR A 202 9.94 2.64 1.73
C THR A 202 11.31 3.32 1.81
N PHE A 203 11.91 3.42 3.00
CA PHE A 203 13.26 3.98 3.15
C PHE A 203 14.30 3.19 2.35
N VAL A 204 14.23 1.86 2.36
CA VAL A 204 15.16 1.03 1.60
C VAL A 204 14.97 1.23 0.09
N ILE A 205 13.72 1.31 -0.40
CA ILE A 205 13.44 1.61 -1.82
C ILE A 205 14.06 2.94 -2.23
N VAL A 206 13.86 3.99 -1.42
CA VAL A 206 14.36 5.33 -1.71
C VAL A 206 15.89 5.30 -1.83
N ILE A 207 16.58 4.69 -0.87
CA ILE A 207 18.05 4.58 -0.88
C ILE A 207 18.54 3.83 -2.12
N LEU A 208 18.00 2.63 -2.38
CA LEU A 208 18.46 1.77 -3.48
C LEU A 208 18.20 2.41 -4.85
N GLY A 209 17.06 3.09 -5.04
CA GLY A 209 16.74 3.73 -6.32
C GLY A 209 17.55 5.00 -6.62
N GLN A 210 18.29 5.55 -5.64
CA GLN A 210 19.27 6.62 -5.88
C GLN A 210 20.65 6.09 -6.29
N MET A 211 20.89 4.79 -6.21
CA MET A 211 22.17 4.20 -6.58
C MET A 211 22.25 4.03 -8.10
N THR A 212 23.32 4.53 -8.71
CA THR A 212 23.53 4.43 -10.17
C THR A 212 23.89 3.03 -10.63
N THR A 213 24.49 2.23 -9.77
CA THR A 213 24.90 0.85 -10.01
C THR A 213 24.69 0.02 -8.76
N LEU A 214 24.04 -1.14 -8.89
CA LEU A 214 23.85 -2.09 -7.80
C LEU A 214 24.83 -3.25 -7.97
N ASN A 215 25.54 -3.62 -6.91
CA ASN A 215 26.22 -4.92 -6.86
C ASN A 215 25.21 -6.06 -6.71
N GLU A 216 25.65 -7.32 -6.84
CA GLU A 216 24.76 -8.49 -6.79
C GLU A 216 23.93 -8.56 -5.49
N GLY A 217 24.55 -8.28 -4.34
CA GLY A 217 23.85 -8.26 -3.05
C GLY A 217 22.78 -7.17 -2.99
N GLN A 218 23.05 -5.98 -3.52
CA GLN A 218 22.12 -4.87 -3.61
C GLN A 218 20.98 -5.15 -4.61
N ALA A 219 21.26 -5.83 -5.72
CA ALA A 219 20.24 -6.25 -6.68
C ALA A 219 19.28 -7.27 -6.06
N ASN A 220 19.80 -8.24 -5.30
CA ASN A 220 18.99 -9.21 -4.56
C ASN A 220 18.14 -8.53 -3.48
N LEU A 221 18.72 -7.58 -2.72
CA LEU A 221 17.98 -6.79 -1.74
C LEU A 221 16.88 -5.96 -2.41
N ASN A 222 17.17 -5.31 -3.54
CA ASN A 222 16.18 -4.57 -4.31
C ASN A 222 15.00 -5.47 -4.69
N ASN A 223 15.27 -6.65 -5.25
CA ASN A 223 14.22 -7.63 -5.59
C ASN A 223 13.37 -8.01 -4.37
N LEU A 224 13.99 -8.30 -3.22
CA LEU A 224 13.29 -8.63 -1.98
C LEU A 224 12.38 -7.49 -1.50
N VAL A 225 12.86 -6.26 -1.55
CA VAL A 225 12.13 -5.06 -1.14
C VAL A 225 10.92 -4.80 -2.04
N TRP A 226 11.04 -5.05 -3.35
CA TRP A 226 9.89 -5.02 -4.27
C TRP A 226 8.89 -6.13 -3.94
N VAL A 227 9.34 -7.34 -3.60
CA VAL A 227 8.45 -8.43 -3.15
C VAL A 227 7.70 -8.05 -1.87
N PHE A 228 8.37 -7.45 -0.89
CA PHE A 228 7.74 -6.92 0.33
C PHE A 228 6.75 -5.79 0.05
N LYS A 229 7.05 -4.91 -0.91
CA LYS A 229 6.09 -3.92 -1.36
C LYS A 229 4.85 -4.59 -1.98
N GLY A 230 5.05 -5.64 -2.77
CA GLY A 230 3.98 -6.45 -3.34
C GLY A 230 3.02 -7.04 -2.31
N SER A 231 3.48 -7.24 -1.06
CA SER A 231 2.65 -7.78 0.03
C SER A 231 1.90 -6.71 0.83
N TYR A 232 2.08 -5.41 0.54
CA TYR A 232 1.36 -4.33 1.24
C TYR A 232 -0.15 -4.55 1.31
N PRO A 233 -0.87 -4.95 0.24
CA PRO A 233 -2.30 -5.21 0.34
C PRO A 233 -2.63 -6.25 1.43
N LEU A 234 -1.83 -7.30 1.56
CA LEU A 234 -2.04 -8.33 2.58
C LEU A 234 -1.74 -7.81 3.99
N VAL A 235 -0.71 -6.96 4.16
CA VAL A 235 -0.45 -6.28 5.44
C VAL A 235 -1.64 -5.41 5.85
N LEU A 236 -2.25 -4.68 4.90
CA LEU A 236 -3.46 -3.89 5.15
C LEU A 236 -4.66 -4.79 5.51
N LEU A 237 -4.81 -5.95 4.85
CA LEU A 237 -5.85 -6.93 5.18
C LEU A 237 -5.71 -7.42 6.63
N PHE A 238 -4.51 -7.81 7.04
CA PHE A 238 -4.24 -8.26 8.41
C PHE A 238 -4.50 -7.16 9.44
N ASP A 239 -4.10 -5.92 9.13
CA ASP A 239 -4.41 -4.77 9.98
C ASP A 239 -5.93 -4.56 10.12
N LEU A 240 -6.68 -4.69 9.03
CA LEU A 240 -8.13 -4.52 9.01
C LEU A 240 -8.84 -5.59 9.86
N ILE A 241 -8.49 -6.86 9.66
CA ILE A 241 -9.06 -7.99 10.39
C ILE A 241 -8.70 -7.89 11.88
N THR A 242 -7.43 -7.65 12.19
CA THR A 242 -6.95 -7.50 13.57
C THR A 242 -7.66 -6.34 14.29
N THR A 243 -7.81 -5.20 13.59
CA THR A 243 -8.57 -4.06 14.13
C THR A 243 -10.01 -4.46 14.43
N ARG A 244 -10.68 -5.14 13.50
CA ARG A 244 -12.06 -5.60 13.69
C ARG A 244 -12.19 -6.53 14.89
N ASP A 245 -11.33 -7.54 14.99
CA ASP A 245 -11.41 -8.55 16.05
C ASP A 245 -11.15 -7.94 17.43
N MET A 246 -10.16 -7.05 17.53
CA MET A 246 -9.91 -6.29 18.76
C MET A 246 -11.08 -5.38 19.17
N LEU A 247 -11.83 -4.84 18.20
CA LEU A 247 -13.03 -4.04 18.49
C LEU A 247 -14.19 -4.92 18.99
N ILE A 248 -14.38 -6.11 18.41
CA ILE A 248 -15.40 -7.08 18.83
C ILE A 248 -15.13 -7.56 20.25
N GLN A 249 -13.92 -8.06 20.54
CA GLN A 249 -13.52 -8.53 21.88
C GLN A 249 -13.74 -7.44 22.94
N LYS A 250 -13.46 -6.19 22.57
CA LYS A 250 -13.66 -5.07 23.48
C LYS A 250 -15.15 -4.78 23.72
N ALA A 251 -16.00 -4.86 22.70
CA ALA A 251 -17.44 -4.70 22.85
C ALA A 251 -18.02 -5.79 23.77
N GLU A 252 -17.62 -7.04 23.59
CA GLU A 252 -18.04 -8.17 24.43
C GLU A 252 -17.59 -8.01 25.89
N SER A 253 -16.37 -7.50 26.13
CA SER A 253 -15.87 -7.20 27.48
C SER A 253 -16.62 -6.06 28.19
N MET A 254 -17.28 -5.17 27.44
CA MET A 254 -18.10 -4.10 27.99
C MET A 254 -19.50 -4.60 28.34
N ASP A 255 -20.06 -5.48 27.51
CA ASP A 255 -21.39 -6.06 27.74
C ASP A 255 -21.38 -6.96 28.98
N THR A 256 -20.39 -7.85 29.10
CA THR A 256 -20.18 -8.71 30.27
C THR A 256 -20.03 -7.95 31.59
N ARG A 257 -19.30 -6.82 31.62
CA ARG A 257 -19.21 -5.96 32.82
C ARG A 257 -20.53 -5.27 33.17
N THR A 258 -21.40 -5.04 32.19
CA THR A 258 -22.74 -4.48 32.41
C THR A 258 -23.65 -5.52 33.04
N THR A 259 -23.50 -6.78 32.64
CA THR A 259 -24.21 -7.94 33.21
C THR A 259 -23.73 -8.29 34.62
N GLU A 260 -22.42 -8.30 34.88
CA GLU A 260 -21.85 -8.49 36.23
C GLU A 260 -22.24 -7.37 37.19
N LYS A 261 -22.25 -6.10 36.75
CA LYS A 261 -22.75 -5.01 37.59
C LYS A 261 -24.22 -5.19 37.95
N LYS A 262 -25.06 -5.69 37.03
CA LYS A 262 -26.47 -6.00 37.34
C LYS A 262 -26.62 -7.19 38.31
N SER A 263 -25.72 -8.17 38.28
CA SER A 263 -25.75 -9.31 39.21
C SER A 263 -25.13 -9.01 40.58
N ILE A 264 -24.42 -7.89 40.75
CA ILE A 264 -23.93 -7.41 42.05
C ILE A 264 -24.99 -6.56 42.78
N PHE A 265 -26.00 -6.06 42.05
CA PHE A 265 -27.10 -5.25 42.59
C PHE A 265 -28.44 -6.01 42.68
N ASN A 266 -28.45 -7.31 42.41
CA ASN A 266 -29.56 -8.23 42.69
C ASN A 266 -29.12 -9.24 43.76
#